data_AF-A0A3B8L9G2-F1
#
_entry.id   AF-A0A3B8L9G2-F1
#
_cell.length_a   1.000
_cell.length_b   1.000
_cell.length_c   1.000
_cell.angle_alpha   90.00
_cell.angle_beta   90.00
_cell.angle_gamma   90.00
#
_symmetry.space_group_name_H-M   'P 1'
#
loop_
_entity.id
_entity.type
_entity.pdbx_description
1 polymer ?
#
loop_
_entity_poly.entity_id
_entity_poly.type
_entity_poly.pdbx_seq_one_letter_code
_entity_poly.pdbx_strand_id
1 'polypeptide(L)'
;MKNDTPQEFHADEAQRALDQMDEFMVFLQQEIEKEGKKLQHMKDNRQRWREDHPTPPSFVDIRDISAYIQAHNNPYIRLETHPEKGRILKANKSFDEGEVLFVEDAVVFASDKAYALLKDELDVLFEAWIVVHAMGQADTQLEEVIFDLANVHEDRNTDVASIVESLRERGIVADERRSALEVAQLMGICQTNAFEFIEGEDTKRGLFPLSAMLSHSCVPNAVYAFEGETLFMHALAPIEAGDEIASSYIKQHMTMEDRQKELLSRYGFVCRCEACLKEKGA
;
A
#
# COMPACT_ATOMS: atom_id res chain seq x y z
N MET A 1 16.48 62.89 -11.05
CA MET A 1 16.43 61.59 -10.35
C MET A 1 15.12 61.57 -9.58
N LYS A 2 14.19 60.68 -9.93
CA LYS A 2 12.96 60.47 -9.15
C LYS A 2 13.37 59.71 -7.90
N ASN A 3 13.08 60.27 -6.73
CA ASN A 3 13.24 59.60 -5.45
C ASN A 3 12.03 58.68 -5.28
N ASP A 4 12.18 57.42 -5.66
CA ASP A 4 11.27 56.37 -5.22
C ASP A 4 11.56 56.13 -3.73
N THR A 5 10.61 56.52 -2.90
CA THR A 5 10.62 56.27 -1.45
C THR A 5 10.36 54.78 -1.24
N PRO A 6 11.08 54.07 -0.36
CA PRO A 6 10.76 52.69 -0.04
C PRO A 6 9.33 52.63 0.51
N GLN A 7 8.48 51.77 -0.06
CA GLN A 7 7.15 51.50 0.45
C GLN A 7 7.25 51.17 1.95
N GLU A 8 6.62 51.98 2.78
CA GLU A 8 6.44 51.69 4.21
C GLU A 8 5.71 50.34 4.31
N PHE A 9 6.41 49.31 4.76
CA PHE A 9 5.79 48.06 5.14
C PHE A 9 4.85 48.38 6.32
N HIS A 10 3.55 48.43 6.06
CA HIS A 10 2.57 48.88 7.04
C HIS A 10 2.51 47.87 8.20
N ALA A 11 2.77 48.32 9.42
CA ALA A 11 2.73 47.48 10.63
C ALA A 11 1.42 46.68 10.76
N ASP A 12 0.32 47.21 10.22
CA ASP A 12 -0.99 46.56 10.16
C ASP A 12 -1.06 45.34 9.22
N GLU A 13 -0.22 45.29 8.19
CA GLU A 13 -0.10 44.11 7.31
C GLU A 13 0.73 43.01 7.99
N ALA A 14 1.80 43.39 8.69
CA ALA A 14 2.59 42.45 9.48
C ALA A 14 1.78 41.85 10.63
N GLN A 15 0.98 42.65 11.34
CA GLN A 15 0.11 42.15 12.41
C GLN A 15 -0.97 41.20 11.86
N ARG A 16 -1.61 41.54 10.74
CA ARG A 16 -2.57 40.63 10.08
C ARG A 16 -1.97 39.30 9.66
N ALA A 17 -0.72 39.30 9.18
CA ALA A 17 -0.02 38.07 8.83
C ALA A 17 0.29 37.20 10.06
N LEU A 18 0.64 37.83 11.20
CA LEU A 18 0.84 37.12 12.47
C LEU A 18 -0.48 36.52 12.98
N ASP A 19 -1.57 37.27 12.95
CA ASP A 19 -2.89 36.80 13.38
C ASP A 19 -3.35 35.61 12.52
N GLN A 20 -3.16 35.67 11.20
CA GLN A 20 -3.45 34.55 10.28
C GLN A 20 -2.60 33.31 10.57
N MET A 21 -1.32 33.51 10.93
CA MET A 21 -0.44 32.42 11.28
C MET A 21 -0.86 31.77 12.60
N ASP A 22 -1.28 32.55 13.60
CA ASP A 22 -1.80 32.05 14.87
C ASP A 22 -3.09 31.25 14.66
N GLU A 23 -4.03 31.75 13.85
CA GLU A 23 -5.24 31.01 13.48
C GLU A 23 -4.92 29.68 12.77
N PHE A 24 -3.96 29.70 11.84
CA PHE A 24 -3.51 28.49 11.14
C PHE A 24 -2.85 27.49 12.09
N MET A 25 -2.05 27.94 13.04
CA MET A 25 -1.42 27.07 14.05
C MET A 25 -2.45 26.43 14.98
N VAL A 26 -3.49 27.17 15.38
CA VAL A 26 -4.61 26.62 16.15
C VAL A 26 -5.36 25.56 15.34
N PHE A 27 -5.65 25.83 14.07
CA PHE A 27 -6.27 24.85 13.17
C PHE A 27 -5.42 23.58 13.03
N LEU A 28 -4.11 23.72 12.79
CA LEU A 28 -3.19 22.58 12.70
C LEU A 28 -3.17 21.77 13.99
N GLN A 29 -3.13 22.43 15.16
CA GLN A 29 -3.16 21.75 16.45
C GLN A 29 -4.44 20.92 16.64
N GLN A 30 -5.59 21.47 16.23
CA GLN A 30 -6.87 20.75 16.29
C GLN A 30 -6.91 19.53 15.38
N GLU A 31 -6.39 19.64 14.15
CA GLU A 31 -6.29 18.49 13.25
C GLU A 31 -5.31 17.43 13.78
N ILE A 32 -4.16 17.83 14.34
CA ILE A 32 -3.22 16.90 15.00
C ILE A 32 -3.91 16.15 16.15
N GLU A 33 -4.65 16.85 17.01
CA GLU A 33 -5.39 16.22 18.12
C GLU A 33 -6.47 15.25 17.64
N LYS A 34 -7.18 15.62 16.57
CA LYS A 34 -8.22 14.79 15.94
C LYS A 34 -7.62 13.51 15.34
N GLU A 35 -6.53 13.63 14.58
CA GLU A 35 -5.81 12.47 14.05
C GLU A 35 -5.19 11.62 15.17
N GLY A 36 -4.72 12.25 16.25
CA GLY A 36 -4.27 11.54 17.46
C GLY A 36 -5.37 10.70 18.12
N LYS A 37 -6.60 11.23 18.22
CA LYS A 37 -7.76 10.48 18.73
C LYS A 37 -8.14 9.31 17.83
N LYS A 38 -8.14 9.49 16.50
CA LYS A 38 -8.38 8.41 15.54
C LYS A 38 -7.33 7.30 15.69
N LEU A 39 -6.06 7.67 15.82
CA LEU A 39 -4.98 6.71 16.01
C LEU A 39 -5.15 5.91 17.30
N GLN A 40 -5.54 6.57 18.40
CA GLN A 40 -5.82 5.87 19.66
C GLN A 40 -7.02 4.94 19.51
N HIS A 41 -8.10 5.39 18.86
CA HIS A 41 -9.27 4.56 18.60
C HIS A 41 -8.92 3.30 17.79
N MET A 42 -8.09 3.42 16.75
CA MET A 42 -7.60 2.27 15.98
C MET A 42 -6.78 1.31 16.84
N LYS A 43 -5.92 1.81 17.74
CA LYS A 43 -5.17 0.96 18.70
C LYS A 43 -6.10 0.16 19.60
N ASP A 44 -7.11 0.82 20.16
CA ASP A 44 -8.10 0.18 21.02
C ASP A 44 -8.89 -0.88 20.25
N ASN A 45 -9.22 -0.63 18.97
CA ASN A 45 -9.92 -1.58 18.10
C ASN A 45 -9.08 -2.83 17.80
N ARG A 46 -7.77 -2.67 17.58
CA ARG A 46 -6.86 -3.82 17.41
C ARG A 46 -6.73 -4.64 18.68
N GLN A 47 -6.68 -3.99 19.84
CA GLN A 47 -6.67 -4.71 21.11
C GLN A 47 -7.95 -5.54 21.28
N ARG A 48 -9.12 -4.94 21.06
CA ARG A 48 -10.41 -5.66 21.10
C ARG A 48 -10.45 -6.83 20.13
N TRP A 49 -9.99 -6.62 18.90
CA TRP A 49 -9.93 -7.69 17.90
C TRP A 49 -9.10 -8.88 18.37
N ARG A 50 -7.95 -8.66 19.03
CA ARG A 50 -7.12 -9.74 19.59
C ARG A 50 -7.80 -10.50 20.72
N GLU A 51 -8.53 -9.78 21.57
CA GLU A 51 -9.30 -10.39 22.67
C GLU A 51 -10.40 -11.32 22.11
N ASP A 52 -11.03 -10.92 21.01
CA ASP A 52 -12.04 -11.71 20.30
C ASP A 52 -11.45 -12.85 19.44
N HIS A 53 -10.19 -12.71 18.99
CA HIS A 53 -9.49 -13.63 18.08
C HIS A 53 -8.12 -14.08 18.66
N PRO A 54 -8.11 -14.93 19.70
CA PRO A 54 -6.89 -15.26 20.44
C PRO A 54 -5.89 -16.15 19.68
N THR A 55 -6.33 -16.76 18.58
CA THR A 55 -5.47 -17.51 17.64
C THR A 55 -5.51 -16.81 16.28
N PRO A 56 -4.35 -16.43 15.72
CA PRO A 56 -4.28 -15.95 14.34
C PRO A 56 -4.86 -17.01 13.38
N PRO A 57 -5.42 -16.62 12.23
CA PRO A 57 -5.77 -17.58 11.18
C PRO A 57 -4.54 -18.45 10.89
N SER A 58 -4.61 -19.75 11.18
CA SER A 58 -3.54 -20.67 10.82
C SER A 58 -3.47 -20.76 9.29
N PHE A 59 -2.27 -20.76 8.72
CA PHE A 59 -2.07 -21.06 7.29
C PHE A 59 -2.85 -22.32 6.91
N VAL A 60 -3.84 -22.15 6.04
CA VAL A 60 -4.67 -23.24 5.50
C VAL A 60 -3.98 -23.79 4.25
N ASP A 61 -4.27 -25.05 3.88
CA ASP A 61 -3.89 -25.63 2.58
C ASP A 61 -4.52 -24.79 1.45
N ILE A 62 -3.72 -23.99 0.77
CA ILE A 62 -4.14 -22.97 -0.17
C ILE A 62 -3.63 -23.33 -1.55
N ARG A 63 -4.53 -23.38 -2.54
CA ARG A 63 -4.21 -23.77 -3.92
C ARG A 63 -4.24 -22.62 -4.92
N ASP A 64 -4.89 -21.51 -4.56
CA ASP A 64 -5.03 -20.31 -5.40
C ASP A 64 -5.42 -19.11 -4.52
N ILE A 65 -5.38 -17.90 -5.07
CA ILE A 65 -5.73 -16.67 -4.33
C ILE A 65 -7.18 -16.68 -3.83
N SER A 66 -8.11 -17.35 -4.53
CA SER A 66 -9.51 -17.43 -4.12
C SER A 66 -9.66 -18.33 -2.89
N ALA A 67 -8.95 -19.47 -2.88
CA ALA A 67 -8.85 -20.36 -1.75
C ALA A 67 -8.13 -19.69 -0.57
N TYR A 68 -7.09 -18.89 -0.81
CA TYR A 68 -6.42 -18.08 0.22
C TYR A 68 -7.42 -17.17 0.92
N ILE A 69 -8.20 -16.42 0.14
CA ILE A 69 -9.18 -15.46 0.67
C ILE A 69 -10.32 -16.19 1.40
N GLN A 70 -10.81 -17.30 0.84
CA GLN A 70 -11.84 -18.13 1.48
C GLN A 70 -11.33 -18.76 2.79
N ALA A 71 -10.08 -19.20 2.82
CA ALA A 71 -9.42 -19.79 3.97
C ALA A 71 -9.18 -18.79 5.11
N HIS A 72 -8.90 -17.52 4.77
CA HIS A 72 -8.88 -16.42 5.73
C HIS A 72 -10.27 -16.10 6.30
N ASN A 73 -11.32 -16.78 5.79
CA ASN A 73 -12.65 -16.99 6.38
C ASN A 73 -13.24 -15.76 7.05
N ASN A 74 -13.03 -14.59 6.45
CA ASN A 74 -13.62 -13.34 6.91
C ASN A 74 -14.97 -13.19 6.19
N PRO A 75 -16.10 -13.53 6.83
CA PRO A 75 -17.41 -13.45 6.18
C PRO A 75 -17.82 -12.01 5.88
N TYR A 76 -17.08 -11.02 6.39
CA TYR A 76 -17.39 -9.60 6.30
C TYR A 76 -16.79 -8.92 5.07
N ILE A 77 -15.95 -9.63 4.31
CA ILE A 77 -15.40 -9.16 3.03
C ILE A 77 -15.56 -10.24 1.96
N ARG A 78 -15.66 -9.81 0.71
CA ARG A 78 -15.67 -10.74 -0.44
C ARG A 78 -14.88 -10.18 -1.62
N LEU A 79 -14.23 -11.07 -2.35
CA LEU A 79 -13.60 -10.76 -3.62
C LEU A 79 -14.65 -10.77 -4.74
N GLU A 80 -14.65 -9.76 -5.59
CA GLU A 80 -15.45 -9.70 -6.82
C GLU A 80 -14.59 -9.30 -8.01
N THR A 81 -14.95 -9.80 -9.20
CA THR A 81 -14.39 -9.33 -10.47
C THR A 81 -15.06 -8.02 -10.86
N HIS A 82 -14.27 -7.01 -11.23
CA HIS A 82 -14.72 -5.70 -11.68
C HIS A 82 -14.25 -5.43 -13.11
N PRO A 83 -15.13 -5.01 -14.03
CA PRO A 83 -14.81 -4.89 -15.46
C PRO A 83 -13.69 -3.89 -15.78
N GLU A 84 -13.56 -2.81 -15.00
CA GLU A 84 -12.51 -1.79 -15.22
C GLU A 84 -11.30 -1.94 -14.30
N LYS A 85 -11.44 -2.66 -13.18
CA LYS A 85 -10.42 -2.71 -12.11
C LYS A 85 -9.82 -4.11 -11.94
N GLY A 86 -10.29 -5.10 -12.71
CA GLY A 86 -9.91 -6.50 -12.56
C GLY A 86 -10.58 -7.12 -11.34
N ARG A 87 -10.03 -6.90 -10.16
CA ARG A 87 -10.49 -7.46 -8.89
C ARG A 87 -10.74 -6.35 -7.87
N ILE A 88 -11.75 -6.53 -7.04
CA ILE A 88 -12.08 -5.62 -5.93
C ILE A 88 -12.50 -6.40 -4.70
N LEU A 89 -12.26 -5.83 -3.51
CA LEU A 89 -12.89 -6.27 -2.29
C LEU A 89 -14.16 -5.48 -2.02
N LYS A 90 -15.19 -6.17 -1.52
CA LYS A 90 -16.44 -5.56 -1.08
C LYS A 90 -16.78 -5.97 0.33
N ALA A 91 -17.40 -5.05 1.06
CA ALA A 91 -17.92 -5.33 2.39
C ALA A 91 -19.19 -6.19 2.31
N ASN A 92 -19.29 -7.22 3.15
CA ASN A 92 -20.50 -8.05 3.33
C ASN A 92 -21.34 -7.62 4.54
N LYS A 93 -20.81 -6.76 5.40
CA LYS A 93 -21.54 -6.06 6.45
C LYS A 93 -21.12 -4.59 6.46
N SER A 94 -21.83 -3.76 7.20
CA SER A 94 -21.38 -2.40 7.47
C SER A 94 -20.26 -2.41 8.53
N PHE A 95 -19.34 -1.46 8.41
CA PHE A 95 -18.24 -1.21 9.34
C PHE A 95 -18.26 0.24 9.80
N ASP A 96 -18.05 0.45 11.10
CA ASP A 96 -17.90 1.79 11.66
C ASP A 96 -16.50 2.36 11.39
N GLU A 97 -16.35 3.69 11.43
CA GLU A 97 -15.03 4.34 11.30
C GLU A 97 -14.06 3.78 12.37
N GLY A 98 -12.87 3.40 11.92
CA GLY A 98 -11.80 2.81 12.72
C GLY A 98 -11.93 1.30 12.95
N GLU A 99 -13.06 0.67 12.63
CA GLU A 99 -13.26 -0.78 12.84
C GLU A 99 -12.24 -1.59 12.03
N VAL A 100 -11.78 -2.72 12.59
CA VAL A 100 -10.86 -3.64 11.89
C VAL A 100 -11.66 -4.43 10.84
N LEU A 101 -11.29 -4.27 9.57
CA LEU A 101 -11.88 -5.00 8.45
C LEU A 101 -11.37 -6.44 8.42
N PHE A 102 -10.04 -6.59 8.47
CA PHE A 102 -9.33 -7.87 8.50
C PHE A 102 -7.89 -7.68 8.99
N VAL A 103 -7.26 -8.80 9.34
CA VAL A 103 -5.87 -8.89 9.79
C VAL A 103 -5.16 -9.91 8.92
N GLU A 104 -3.94 -9.60 8.48
CA GLU A 104 -3.18 -10.44 7.57
C GLU A 104 -1.69 -10.43 7.93
N ASP A 105 -1.06 -11.61 7.95
CA ASP A 105 0.38 -11.75 8.08
C ASP A 105 1.03 -11.81 6.68
N ALA A 106 2.27 -11.34 6.58
CA ALA A 106 3.01 -11.39 5.33
C ALA A 106 3.25 -12.84 4.92
N VAL A 107 2.95 -13.19 3.66
CA VAL A 107 3.36 -14.50 3.10
C VAL A 107 4.85 -14.53 2.78
N VAL A 108 5.43 -13.36 2.52
CA VAL A 108 6.85 -13.12 2.23
C VAL A 108 7.19 -11.75 2.78
N PHE A 109 8.35 -11.61 3.42
CA PHE A 109 8.87 -10.31 3.87
C PHE A 109 10.38 -10.15 3.62
N ALA A 110 10.80 -8.89 3.53
CA ALA A 110 12.18 -8.46 3.41
C ALA A 110 12.44 -7.23 4.28
N SER A 111 13.66 -7.08 4.80
CA SER A 111 14.09 -5.91 5.59
C SER A 111 15.34 -5.27 5.02
N ASP A 112 15.45 -3.95 5.09
CA ASP A 112 16.60 -3.18 4.57
C ASP A 112 17.96 -3.62 5.16
N LYS A 113 17.98 -4.13 6.40
CA LYS A 113 19.20 -4.69 7.00
C LYS A 113 19.71 -5.93 6.28
N ALA A 114 18.84 -6.71 5.63
CA ALA A 114 19.26 -7.79 4.74
C ALA A 114 20.00 -7.26 3.49
N TYR A 115 19.83 -5.96 3.17
CA TYR A 115 20.29 -5.32 1.93
C TYR A 115 21.47 -4.36 2.08
N ALA A 116 21.98 -4.13 3.29
CA ALA A 116 23.21 -3.34 3.48
C ALA A 116 24.43 -3.86 2.67
N LEU A 117 24.32 -5.05 2.06
CA LEU A 117 25.29 -5.69 1.17
C LEU A 117 25.15 -5.31 -0.33
N LEU A 118 24.03 -4.70 -0.76
CA LEU A 118 23.73 -4.39 -2.17
C LEU A 118 23.74 -2.87 -2.41
N LYS A 119 24.94 -2.27 -2.40
CA LYS A 119 25.12 -0.84 -2.71
C LYS A 119 24.71 -0.52 -4.16
N ASP A 120 24.01 0.61 -4.30
CA ASP A 120 23.81 1.46 -5.50
C ASP A 120 22.71 1.14 -6.54
N GLU A 121 21.90 0.08 -6.39
CA GLU A 121 20.71 -0.15 -7.25
C GLU A 121 19.52 -0.69 -6.44
N LEU A 122 19.03 0.14 -5.51
CA LEU A 122 18.15 -0.26 -4.40
C LEU A 122 16.77 -0.82 -4.82
N ASP A 123 16.06 -0.26 -5.80
CA ASP A 123 14.67 -0.68 -6.03
C ASP A 123 14.54 -2.04 -6.72
N VAL A 124 15.33 -2.27 -7.78
CA VAL A 124 15.23 -3.47 -8.63
C VAL A 124 15.81 -4.70 -7.95
N LEU A 125 16.94 -4.54 -7.25
CA LEU A 125 17.60 -5.64 -6.52
C LEU A 125 16.86 -5.99 -5.23
N PHE A 126 16.17 -5.02 -4.61
CA PHE A 126 15.30 -5.24 -3.46
C PHE A 126 14.09 -6.06 -3.84
N GLU A 127 13.41 -5.69 -4.92
CA GLU A 127 12.30 -6.47 -5.47
C GLU A 127 12.74 -7.88 -5.88
N ALA A 128 13.88 -8.01 -6.56
CA ALA A 128 14.42 -9.30 -6.96
C ALA A 128 14.78 -10.21 -5.77
N TRP A 129 15.12 -9.68 -4.60
CA TRP A 129 15.43 -10.52 -3.43
C TRP A 129 14.21 -10.87 -2.58
N ILE A 130 13.14 -10.04 -2.53
CA ILE A 130 11.82 -10.51 -2.07
C ILE A 130 11.42 -11.74 -2.88
N VAL A 131 11.59 -11.63 -4.19
CA VAL A 131 11.35 -12.72 -5.16
C VAL A 131 12.23 -13.93 -4.83
N VAL A 132 13.55 -13.78 -4.67
CA VAL A 132 14.46 -14.90 -4.32
C VAL A 132 14.15 -15.53 -2.95
N HIS A 133 13.78 -14.74 -1.95
CA HIS A 133 13.51 -15.26 -0.59
C HIS A 133 12.14 -15.93 -0.51
N ALA A 134 11.11 -15.37 -1.17
CA ALA A 134 9.86 -16.07 -1.47
C ALA A 134 10.16 -17.43 -2.10
N MET A 135 10.99 -17.42 -3.15
CA MET A 135 11.34 -18.58 -3.96
C MET A 135 12.17 -19.66 -3.24
N GLY A 136 12.81 -19.35 -2.11
CA GLY A 136 13.71 -20.26 -1.39
C GLY A 136 13.13 -20.90 -0.13
N GLN A 137 12.06 -20.32 0.43
CA GLN A 137 11.41 -20.75 1.67
C GLN A 137 9.92 -21.09 1.50
N ALA A 138 9.29 -20.68 0.39
CA ALA A 138 7.88 -20.96 0.15
C ALA A 138 7.64 -22.45 -0.14
N ASP A 139 6.67 -23.02 0.57
CA ASP A 139 5.93 -24.18 0.10
C ASP A 139 5.43 -23.90 -1.33
N THR A 140 5.47 -24.89 -2.23
CA THR A 140 4.98 -24.79 -3.61
C THR A 140 3.57 -24.19 -3.73
N GLN A 141 2.77 -24.33 -2.69
CA GLN A 141 1.43 -23.75 -2.56
C GLN A 141 1.41 -22.21 -2.51
N LEU A 142 2.38 -21.59 -1.86
CA LEU A 142 2.46 -20.12 -1.76
C LEU A 142 2.90 -19.49 -3.08
N GLU A 143 3.63 -20.22 -3.91
CA GLU A 143 4.04 -19.75 -5.22
C GLU A 143 2.84 -19.50 -6.13
N GLU A 144 1.87 -20.43 -6.17
CA GLU A 144 0.65 -20.29 -6.96
C GLU A 144 -0.14 -19.03 -6.57
N VAL A 145 -0.28 -18.78 -5.26
CA VAL A 145 -0.93 -17.58 -4.73
C VAL A 145 -0.21 -16.29 -5.15
N ILE A 146 1.12 -16.30 -5.11
CA ILE A 146 1.92 -15.12 -5.48
C ILE A 146 1.79 -14.84 -6.99
N PHE A 147 1.88 -15.87 -7.83
CA PHE A 147 1.71 -15.70 -9.28
C PHE A 147 0.29 -15.24 -9.65
N ASP A 148 -0.73 -15.63 -8.88
CA ASP A 148 -2.10 -15.12 -9.04
C ASP A 148 -2.25 -13.61 -8.75
N LEU A 149 -1.27 -12.97 -8.09
CA LEU A 149 -1.24 -11.52 -7.87
C LEU A 149 -0.79 -10.74 -9.11
N ALA A 150 -0.36 -11.43 -10.18
CA ALA A 150 0.05 -10.76 -11.40
C ALA A 150 -1.06 -9.87 -11.96
N ASN A 151 -0.70 -8.63 -12.27
CA ASN A 151 -1.54 -7.75 -13.06
C ASN A 151 -1.45 -8.15 -14.55
N VAL A 152 -2.56 -8.09 -15.28
CA VAL A 152 -2.63 -8.42 -16.72
C VAL A 152 -1.93 -7.35 -17.60
N HIS A 153 -1.33 -6.32 -17.00
CA HIS A 153 -0.65 -5.27 -17.74
C HIS A 153 0.78 -5.71 -18.13
N GLU A 154 0.85 -6.40 -19.27
CA GLU A 154 2.05 -6.59 -20.07
C GLU A 154 2.51 -5.23 -20.64
N ASP A 155 3.26 -4.44 -19.88
CA ASP A 155 4.22 -3.51 -20.49
C ASP A 155 5.17 -2.93 -19.44
N ARG A 156 6.31 -3.59 -19.26
CA ARG A 156 7.54 -2.88 -18.84
C ARG A 156 8.66 -3.33 -19.75
N ASN A 157 9.10 -2.39 -20.58
CA ASN A 157 10.20 -2.49 -21.52
C ASN A 157 11.57 -2.47 -20.80
N THR A 158 11.66 -3.15 -19.65
CA THR A 158 12.89 -3.33 -18.90
C THR A 158 13.57 -4.56 -19.48
N ASP A 159 14.88 -4.49 -19.73
CA ASP A 159 15.67 -5.65 -20.14
C ASP A 159 15.82 -6.60 -18.94
N VAL A 160 14.75 -7.33 -18.64
CA VAL A 160 14.69 -8.20 -17.46
C VAL A 160 15.67 -9.37 -17.59
N ALA A 161 15.99 -9.78 -18.82
CA ALA A 161 17.02 -10.78 -19.07
C ALA A 161 18.38 -10.32 -18.50
N SER A 162 18.80 -9.09 -18.78
CA SER A 162 20.04 -8.52 -18.26
C SER A 162 20.05 -8.38 -16.73
N ILE A 163 18.94 -7.98 -16.12
CA ILE A 163 18.82 -7.91 -14.65
C ILE A 163 18.94 -9.30 -14.02
N VAL A 164 18.24 -10.29 -14.57
CA VAL A 164 18.28 -11.67 -14.07
C VAL A 164 19.67 -12.27 -14.23
N GLU A 165 20.35 -12.01 -15.34
CA GLU A 165 21.74 -12.44 -15.54
C GLU A 165 22.67 -11.80 -14.52
N SER A 166 22.60 -10.48 -14.30
CA SER A 166 23.39 -9.77 -13.28
C SER A 166 23.15 -10.33 -11.86
N LEU A 167 21.90 -10.66 -11.53
CA LEU A 167 21.54 -11.29 -10.24
C LEU A 167 22.13 -12.70 -10.08
N ARG A 168 22.17 -13.48 -11.16
CA ARG A 168 22.78 -14.82 -11.18
C ARG A 168 24.30 -14.75 -11.07
N GLU A 169 24.94 -13.84 -11.81
CA GLU A 169 26.39 -13.61 -11.73
C GLU A 169 26.85 -13.23 -10.32
N ARG A 170 26.00 -12.48 -9.60
CA ARG A 170 26.23 -12.09 -8.20
C ARG A 170 25.89 -13.19 -7.19
N GLY A 171 25.38 -14.35 -7.63
CA GLY A 171 24.96 -15.46 -6.78
C GLY A 171 23.75 -15.14 -5.91
N ILE A 172 22.98 -14.10 -6.25
CA ILE A 172 21.77 -13.68 -5.52
C ILE A 172 20.62 -14.63 -5.86
N VAL A 173 20.41 -14.90 -7.15
CA VAL A 173 19.47 -15.93 -7.62
C VAL A 173 20.26 -17.23 -7.78
N ALA A 174 20.20 -18.11 -6.79
CA ALA A 174 20.86 -19.43 -6.84
C ALA A 174 20.01 -20.51 -7.54
N ASP A 175 18.71 -20.25 -7.74
CA ASP A 175 17.78 -21.23 -8.31
C ASP A 175 17.79 -21.19 -9.84
N GLU A 176 18.50 -22.13 -10.46
CA GLU A 176 18.53 -22.30 -11.92
C GLU A 176 17.21 -22.86 -12.49
N ARG A 177 16.27 -23.30 -11.63
CA ARG A 177 14.99 -23.89 -12.08
C ARG A 177 14.04 -22.88 -12.72
N ARG A 178 14.15 -21.59 -12.37
CA ARG A 178 13.25 -20.54 -12.88
C ARG A 178 13.86 -19.80 -14.07
N SER A 179 13.03 -19.61 -15.08
CA SER A 179 13.32 -18.81 -16.26
C SER A 179 13.44 -17.31 -15.91
N ALA A 180 14.14 -16.55 -16.75
CA ALA A 180 14.21 -15.09 -16.59
C ALA A 180 12.82 -14.42 -16.64
N LEU A 181 11.88 -15.03 -17.36
CA LEU A 181 10.50 -14.57 -17.45
C LEU A 181 9.76 -14.70 -16.11
N GLU A 182 9.90 -15.84 -15.42
CA GLU A 182 9.26 -16.04 -14.11
C GLU A 182 9.80 -15.05 -13.07
N VAL A 183 11.11 -14.79 -13.08
CA VAL A 183 11.71 -13.79 -12.19
C VAL A 183 11.16 -12.39 -12.52
N ALA A 184 11.02 -12.06 -13.81
CA ALA A 184 10.42 -10.80 -14.25
C ALA A 184 8.99 -10.61 -13.74
N GLN A 185 8.18 -11.66 -13.83
CA GLN A 185 6.80 -11.65 -13.37
C GLN A 185 6.72 -11.42 -11.87
N LEU A 186 7.53 -12.14 -11.10
CA LEU A 186 7.59 -11.99 -9.65
C LEU A 186 8.04 -10.59 -9.22
N MET A 187 8.98 -9.97 -9.95
CA MET A 187 9.37 -8.58 -9.70
C MET A 187 8.22 -7.62 -9.97
N GLY A 188 7.49 -7.79 -11.09
CA GLY A 188 6.31 -6.99 -11.40
C GLY A 188 5.19 -7.13 -10.37
N ILE A 189 5.00 -8.35 -9.83
CA ILE A 189 4.10 -8.62 -8.72
C ILE A 189 4.52 -7.82 -7.49
N CYS A 190 5.78 -7.91 -7.06
CA CYS A 190 6.28 -7.20 -5.89
C CYS A 190 6.16 -5.67 -6.03
N GLN A 191 6.46 -5.12 -7.20
CA GLN A 191 6.37 -3.68 -7.49
C GLN A 191 4.97 -3.09 -7.26
N THR A 192 3.94 -3.90 -7.52
CA THR A 192 2.54 -3.46 -7.55
C THR A 192 1.72 -3.96 -6.36
N ASN A 193 2.19 -4.97 -5.63
CA ASN A 193 1.43 -5.62 -4.55
C ASN A 193 2.15 -5.64 -3.19
N ALA A 194 3.44 -5.29 -3.12
CA ALA A 194 4.15 -5.25 -1.84
C ALA A 194 3.80 -4.00 -1.02
N PHE A 195 3.63 -4.20 0.28
CA PHE A 195 3.39 -3.13 1.26
C PHE A 195 4.68 -2.82 1.99
N GLU A 196 4.97 -1.53 2.13
CA GLU A 196 6.15 -1.02 2.84
C GLU A 196 5.77 -0.49 4.21
N PHE A 197 6.60 -0.77 5.22
CA PHE A 197 6.44 -0.25 6.57
C PHE A 197 7.77 -0.10 7.28
N ILE A 198 7.78 0.71 8.33
CA ILE A 198 8.99 1.00 9.12
C ILE A 198 8.82 0.37 10.51
N GLU A 199 9.80 -0.42 10.93
CA GLU A 199 9.91 -0.97 12.27
C GLU A 199 11.24 -0.52 12.91
N GLY A 200 11.16 0.43 13.83
CA GLY A 200 12.36 1.07 14.40
C GLY A 200 13.11 1.86 13.34
N GLU A 201 14.35 1.46 13.06
CA GLU A 201 15.20 2.06 12.01
C GLU A 201 15.14 1.28 10.68
N ASP A 202 14.39 0.18 10.63
CA ASP A 202 14.36 -0.73 9.48
C ASP A 202 13.13 -0.46 8.62
N THR A 203 13.32 -0.24 7.32
CA THR A 203 12.22 -0.40 6.35
C THR A 203 12.06 -1.88 6.04
N LYS A 204 10.82 -2.32 5.99
CA LYS A 204 10.41 -3.66 5.62
C LYS A 204 9.41 -3.59 4.48
N ARG A 205 9.41 -4.61 3.63
CA ARG A 205 8.32 -4.84 2.68
C ARG A 205 7.82 -6.26 2.77
N GLY A 206 6.53 -6.45 2.56
CA GLY A 206 5.94 -7.78 2.51
C GLY A 206 4.81 -7.89 1.50
N LEU A 207 4.53 -9.13 1.09
CA LEU A 207 3.35 -9.48 0.30
C LEU A 207 2.22 -9.91 1.22
N PHE A 208 1.06 -9.31 1.00
CA PHE A 208 -0.16 -9.49 1.78
C PHE A 208 -1.28 -9.78 0.77
N PRO A 209 -1.46 -11.05 0.34
CA PRO A 209 -2.29 -11.39 -0.81
C PRO A 209 -3.74 -10.88 -0.74
N LEU A 210 -4.37 -10.90 0.43
CA LEU A 210 -5.72 -10.34 0.61
C LEU A 210 -5.69 -8.81 0.51
N SER A 211 -4.73 -8.15 1.16
CA SER A 211 -4.55 -6.70 1.09
C SER A 211 -4.24 -6.21 -0.34
N ALA A 212 -3.51 -7.01 -1.13
CA ALA A 212 -3.20 -6.74 -2.53
C ALA A 212 -4.44 -6.75 -3.45
N MET A 213 -5.59 -7.27 -2.99
CA MET A 213 -6.85 -7.24 -3.75
C MET A 213 -7.63 -5.92 -3.60
N LEU A 214 -7.24 -5.07 -2.66
CA LEU A 214 -7.85 -3.75 -2.49
C LEU A 214 -7.60 -2.92 -3.74
N SER A 215 -8.60 -2.18 -4.19
CA SER A 215 -8.42 -1.23 -5.29
C SER A 215 -7.89 0.11 -4.80
N HIS A 216 -7.46 0.94 -5.75
CA HIS A 216 -7.08 2.32 -5.47
C HIS A 216 -8.28 3.28 -5.41
N SER A 217 -8.27 4.17 -4.42
CA SER A 217 -9.00 5.44 -4.45
C SER A 217 -8.12 6.59 -3.92
N CYS A 218 -8.23 7.78 -4.54
CA CYS A 218 -7.63 9.00 -3.99
C CYS A 218 -8.42 9.54 -2.79
N VAL A 219 -9.65 9.04 -2.58
CA VAL A 219 -10.48 9.23 -1.37
C VAL A 219 -10.81 7.85 -0.83
N PRO A 220 -9.84 7.17 -0.18
CA PRO A 220 -10.01 5.81 0.29
C PRO A 220 -11.00 5.74 1.46
N ASN A 221 -11.62 4.58 1.62
CA ASN A 221 -12.44 4.26 2.80
C ASN A 221 -11.76 3.24 3.72
N ALA A 222 -10.59 2.73 3.35
CA ALA A 222 -9.78 1.84 4.18
C ALA A 222 -8.33 2.33 4.30
N VAL A 223 -7.70 2.03 5.43
CA VAL A 223 -6.31 2.36 5.74
C VAL A 223 -5.66 1.19 6.48
N TYR A 224 -4.38 0.95 6.29
CA TYR A 224 -3.64 -0.09 7.01
C TYR A 224 -2.73 0.49 8.09
N ALA A 225 -2.50 -0.30 9.12
CA ALA A 225 -1.46 -0.08 10.12
C ALA A 225 -0.72 -1.40 10.39
N PHE A 226 0.58 -1.29 10.65
CA PHE A 226 1.42 -2.42 10.99
C PHE A 226 1.64 -2.53 12.49
N GLU A 227 1.61 -3.76 13.00
CA GLU A 227 2.15 -4.10 14.31
C GLU A 227 3.08 -5.30 14.17
N GLY A 228 4.39 -5.04 14.22
CA GLY A 228 5.37 -6.00 13.74
C GLY A 228 5.18 -6.25 12.24
N GLU A 229 5.12 -7.52 11.85
CA GLU A 229 4.93 -7.95 10.45
C GLU A 229 3.46 -8.25 10.10
N THR A 230 2.54 -7.97 11.03
CA THR A 230 1.10 -8.14 10.86
C THR A 230 0.46 -6.84 10.39
N LEU A 231 -0.31 -6.92 9.30
CA LEU A 231 -1.10 -5.83 8.74
C LEU A 231 -2.51 -5.86 9.32
N PHE A 232 -2.95 -4.72 9.85
CA PHE A 232 -4.33 -4.48 10.27
C PHE A 232 -4.99 -3.52 9.30
N MET A 233 -6.03 -3.97 8.61
CA MET A 233 -6.83 -3.12 7.74
C MET A 233 -7.98 -2.53 8.54
N HIS A 234 -8.10 -1.20 8.53
CA HIS A 234 -9.13 -0.45 9.25
C HIS A 234 -10.04 0.32 8.29
N ALA A 235 -11.30 0.48 8.67
CA ALA A 235 -12.18 1.46 8.06
C ALA A 235 -11.68 2.88 8.35
N LEU A 236 -11.43 3.68 7.33
CA LEU A 236 -11.08 5.10 7.45
C LEU A 236 -12.31 5.99 7.55
N ALA A 237 -13.46 5.50 7.09
CA ALA A 237 -14.78 6.10 7.16
C ALA A 237 -15.82 4.96 7.29
N PRO A 238 -17.09 5.24 7.63
CA PRO A 238 -18.13 4.22 7.58
C PRO A 238 -18.19 3.56 6.19
N ILE A 239 -18.27 2.23 6.16
CA ILE A 239 -18.39 1.41 4.95
C ILE A 239 -19.68 0.64 5.05
N GLU A 240 -20.59 0.75 4.09
CA GLU A 240 -21.85 0.00 4.12
C GLU A 240 -21.70 -1.40 3.51
N ALA A 241 -22.59 -2.31 3.89
CA ALA A 241 -22.66 -3.62 3.25
C ALA A 241 -22.90 -3.48 1.74
N GLY A 242 -22.00 -4.06 0.94
CA GLY A 242 -22.01 -3.98 -0.50
C GLY A 242 -21.17 -2.85 -1.09
N ASP A 243 -20.53 -2.02 -0.27
CA ASP A 243 -19.57 -1.02 -0.74
C ASP A 243 -18.24 -1.69 -1.15
N GLU A 244 -17.57 -1.07 -2.12
CA GLU A 244 -16.19 -1.40 -2.46
C GLU A 244 -15.25 -0.90 -1.36
N ILE A 245 -14.30 -1.74 -0.96
CA ILE A 245 -13.24 -1.39 -0.01
C ILE A 245 -12.02 -0.99 -0.83
N ALA A 246 -11.57 0.26 -0.66
CA ALA A 246 -10.48 0.84 -1.41
C ALA A 246 -9.49 1.55 -0.49
N SER A 247 -8.21 1.36 -0.78
CA SER A 247 -7.09 2.01 -0.09
C SER A 247 -6.37 2.97 -1.05
N SER A 248 -5.45 3.77 -0.53
CA SER A 248 -4.59 4.60 -1.38
C SER A 248 -3.27 3.90 -1.67
N TYR A 249 -2.86 3.92 -2.94
CA TYR A 249 -1.63 3.30 -3.43
C TYR A 249 -0.46 4.28 -3.47
N ILE A 250 -0.79 5.56 -3.29
CA ILE A 250 0.10 6.70 -3.45
C ILE A 250 -0.01 7.58 -2.22
N LYS A 251 0.94 8.49 -2.07
CA LYS A 251 0.96 9.47 -0.98
C LYS A 251 -0.24 10.41 -1.10
N GLN A 252 -0.75 10.83 0.05
CA GLN A 252 -1.79 11.87 0.12
C GLN A 252 -1.20 13.24 -0.26
N HIS A 253 -2.07 14.19 -0.61
CA HIS A 253 -1.72 15.59 -0.92
C HIS A 253 -0.92 15.82 -2.23
N MET A 254 -1.15 15.00 -3.24
CA MET A 254 -0.62 15.19 -4.59
C MET A 254 -1.64 15.90 -5.49
N THR A 255 -1.16 16.67 -6.48
CA THR A 255 -2.03 17.28 -7.52
C THR A 255 -2.70 16.18 -8.36
N MET A 256 -3.83 16.49 -9.01
CA MET A 256 -4.49 15.54 -9.91
C MET A 256 -3.50 14.96 -10.94
N GLU A 257 -2.68 15.83 -11.55
CA GLU A 257 -1.71 15.47 -12.57
C GLU A 257 -0.67 14.49 -12.03
N ASP A 258 -0.10 14.79 -10.86
CA ASP A 258 0.90 13.92 -10.22
C ASP A 258 0.29 12.57 -9.82
N ARG A 259 -0.94 12.55 -9.28
CA ARG A 259 -1.64 11.30 -8.96
C ARG A 259 -1.84 10.44 -10.20
N GLN A 260 -2.32 11.02 -11.30
CA GLN A 260 -2.56 10.29 -12.55
C GLN A 260 -1.26 9.78 -13.17
N LYS A 261 -0.21 10.61 -13.16
CA LYS A 261 1.11 10.24 -13.68
C LYS A 261 1.70 9.08 -12.90
N GLU A 262 1.66 9.13 -11.56
CA GLU A 262 2.21 8.06 -10.74
C GLU A 262 1.41 6.76 -10.86
N LEU A 263 0.08 6.83 -10.86
CA LEU A 263 -0.77 5.65 -11.02
C LEU A 263 -0.60 5.00 -12.39
N LEU A 264 -0.50 5.81 -13.46
CA LEU A 264 -0.27 5.30 -14.80
C LEU A 264 1.13 4.67 -14.92
N SER A 265 2.15 5.35 -14.40
CA SER A 265 3.54 4.90 -14.48
C SER A 265 3.81 3.64 -13.66
N ARG A 266 3.26 3.54 -12.44
CA ARG A 266 3.55 2.45 -11.51
C ARG A 266 2.57 1.28 -11.63
N TYR A 267 1.30 1.57 -11.86
CA TYR A 267 0.21 0.58 -11.83
C TYR A 267 -0.53 0.42 -13.16
N GLY A 268 -0.20 1.22 -14.18
CA GLY A 268 -0.71 1.05 -15.54
C GLY A 268 -2.16 1.49 -15.77
N PHE A 269 -2.77 2.28 -14.86
CA PHE A 269 -4.16 2.71 -15.00
C PHE A 269 -4.37 4.20 -14.79
N VAL A 270 -5.48 4.72 -15.35
CA VAL A 270 -5.97 6.09 -15.14
C VAL A 270 -7.04 6.07 -14.06
N CYS A 271 -6.83 6.82 -12.97
CA CYS A 271 -7.75 6.83 -11.84
C CYS A 271 -9.04 7.59 -12.17
N ARG A 272 -10.18 6.95 -11.87
CA ARG A 272 -11.53 7.51 -12.05
C ARG A 272 -12.32 7.55 -10.74
N CYS A 273 -11.64 7.64 -9.60
CA CYS A 273 -12.33 7.81 -8.32
C CYS A 273 -13.06 9.16 -8.26
N GLU A 274 -13.94 9.31 -7.27
CA GLU A 274 -14.78 10.50 -7.10
C GLU A 274 -13.97 11.81 -7.10
N ALA A 275 -12.84 11.86 -6.39
CA ALA A 275 -11.97 13.04 -6.36
C ALA A 275 -11.42 13.39 -7.77
N CYS A 276 -10.88 12.40 -8.49
CA CYS A 276 -10.35 12.61 -9.84
C CYS A 276 -11.45 12.99 -10.84
N LEU A 277 -12.68 12.48 -10.69
CA LEU A 277 -13.80 12.85 -11.56
C LEU A 277 -14.29 14.28 -11.28
N LYS A 278 -14.36 14.68 -10.00
CA LYS A 278 -14.72 16.05 -9.61
C LYS A 278 -13.70 17.07 -10.09
N GLU A 279 -12.41 16.81 -9.87
CA GLU A 279 -11.33 17.72 -10.27
C GLU A 279 -11.21 17.88 -11.78
N LYS A 280 -11.53 16.84 -12.58
CA LYS A 280 -11.51 16.92 -14.05
C LYS A 280 -12.66 17.75 -14.63
N GLY A 281 -13.73 17.96 -13.87
CA GLY A 281 -14.89 18.76 -14.25
C GLY A 281 -14.87 20.19 -13.70
N ALA A 282 -13.86 20.55 -12.90
CA ALA A 282 -13.63 21.88 -12.36
C ALA A 282 -12.70 22.70 -13.27
#